data_AF-A0A2N9MH73-F1
#
_entry.id   AF-A0A2N9MH73-F1
#
_cell.length_a   1.000
_cell.length_b   1.000
_cell.length_c   1.000
_cell.angle_alpha   90.00
_cell.angle_beta   90.00
_cell.angle_gamma   90.00
#
_symmetry.space_group_name_H-M   'P 1'
#
loop_
_entity.id
_entity.type
_entity.pdbx_description
1 polymer ?
#
loop_
_entity_poly.entity_id
_entity_poly.type
_entity_poly.pdbx_seq_one_letter_code
_entity_poly.pdbx_strand_id
1 'polypeptide(L)'
;MLEVRTQNRAYTIRYQGDNQAFISGHPVFCPEPVLVNIHGSTWGGSMLKEHFIGRGMHLEFRHPTYEPIVTSVIEDVTEKRAA
;
A
#
# COMPACT_ATOMS: atom_id res chain seq x y z
N MET A 1 -11.40 6.21 0.58
CA MET A 1 -10.39 5.54 1.41
C MET A 1 -10.27 4.12 0.91
N LEU A 2 -9.07 3.58 0.75
CA LEU A 2 -8.86 2.23 0.26
C LEU A 2 -8.41 1.34 1.43
N GLU A 3 -9.03 0.19 1.60
CA GLU A 3 -8.58 -0.85 2.54
C GLU A 3 -7.95 -1.98 1.74
N VAL A 4 -6.69 -2.25 2.01
CA VAL A 4 -5.90 -3.29 1.35
C VAL A 4 -5.59 -4.36 2.37
N ARG A 5 -6.18 -5.53 2.19
CA ARG A 5 -5.85 -6.70 3.00
C ARG A 5 -4.79 -7.50 2.29
N THR A 6 -3.65 -7.66 2.94
CA THR A 6 -2.60 -8.57 2.52
C THR A 6 -2.64 -9.83 3.38
N GLN A 7 -1.98 -10.90 2.94
CA GLN A 7 -1.89 -12.16 3.69
C GLN A 7 -1.52 -11.97 5.17
N ASN A 8 -0.64 -11.01 5.46
CA ASN A 8 -0.14 -10.80 6.81
C ASN A 8 -0.96 -9.78 7.59
N ARG A 9 -1.50 -8.73 6.94
CA ARG A 9 -2.01 -7.53 7.62
C ARG A 9 -3.06 -6.80 6.79
N ALA A 10 -3.87 -5.97 7.45
CA ALA A 10 -4.73 -5.00 6.77
C ALA A 10 -4.08 -3.61 6.82
N TYR A 11 -4.10 -2.92 5.68
CA TYR A 11 -3.60 -1.56 5.51
C TYR A 11 -4.74 -0.65 5.09
N THR A 12 -4.74 0.56 5.62
CA THR A 12 -5.63 1.64 5.19
C THR A 12 -4.82 2.64 4.41
N ILE A 13 -5.24 2.91 3.18
CA ILE A 13 -4.58 3.81 2.24
C ILE A 13 -5.51 4.99 1.95
N ARG A 14 -5.02 6.20 2.15
CA ARG A 14 -5.71 7.45 1.77
C ARG A 14 -4.86 8.18 0.75
N TYR A 15 -5.27 8.10 -0.51
CA TYR A 15 -4.62 8.85 -1.59
C TYR A 15 -4.73 10.36 -1.36
N GLN A 16 -3.60 11.05 -1.51
CA GLN A 16 -3.48 12.50 -1.37
C GLN A 16 -3.24 13.20 -2.73
N GLY A 17 -2.80 12.45 -3.74
CA GLY A 17 -2.43 12.98 -5.07
C GLY A 17 -0.93 12.80 -5.35
N ASP A 18 -0.50 12.95 -6.61
CA ASP A 18 0.92 12.88 -7.01
C ASP A 18 1.69 11.63 -6.51
N ASN A 19 1.04 10.47 -6.57
CA ASN A 19 1.53 9.17 -6.08
C ASN A 19 1.72 9.10 -4.56
N GLN A 20 1.34 10.16 -3.84
CA GLN A 20 1.41 10.19 -2.40
C GLN A 20 0.10 9.68 -1.79
N ALA A 21 0.25 8.87 -0.76
CA ALA A 21 -0.86 8.37 0.02
C ALA A 21 -0.45 8.21 1.48
N PHE A 22 -1.39 8.39 2.39
CA PHE A 22 -1.21 7.98 3.77
C PHE A 22 -1.48 6.49 3.90
N ILE A 23 -0.50 5.75 4.42
CA ILE A 23 -0.65 4.33 4.76
C ILE A 23 -0.59 4.17 6.28
N SER A 24 -1.53 3.40 6.83
CA SER A 24 -1.55 2.97 8.22
C SER A 24 -1.90 1.49 8.32
N GLY A 25 -1.46 0.82 9.39
CA GLY A 25 -1.81 -0.58 9.67
C GLY A 25 -0.61 -1.48 9.95
N HIS A 26 0.62 -0.95 9.86
CA HIS A 26 1.81 -1.69 10.20
C HIS A 26 2.34 -1.30 11.59
N PRO A 27 2.38 -2.19 12.60
CA PRO A 27 2.79 -1.82 13.95
C PRO A 27 4.22 -1.28 14.11
N VAL A 28 5.10 -1.50 13.13
CA VAL A 28 6.51 -1.11 13.19
C VAL A 28 6.78 0.04 12.21
N PHE A 29 6.45 -0.13 10.93
CA PHE A 29 6.77 0.86 9.91
C PHE A 29 5.73 1.98 9.78
N CYS A 30 4.43 1.68 9.97
CA CYS A 30 3.33 2.65 9.82
C CYS A 30 2.27 2.46 10.92
N PRO A 31 2.64 2.68 12.21
CA PRO A 31 1.70 2.53 13.33
C PRO A 31 0.61 3.61 13.28
N GLU A 32 0.99 4.82 12.87
CA GLU A 32 0.10 5.93 12.55
C GLU A 32 0.06 6.15 11.03
N PRO A 33 -0.91 6.93 10.51
CA PRO A 33 -0.94 7.27 9.09
C PRO A 33 0.32 8.05 8.67
N VAL A 34 1.22 7.38 7.94
CA VAL A 34 2.44 7.98 7.40
C VAL A 34 2.26 8.30 5.92
N LEU A 35 2.70 9.49 5.52
CA LEU A 35 2.74 9.89 4.13
C LEU A 35 3.85 9.11 3.39
N VAL A 36 3.45 8.31 2.41
CA VAL A 36 4.36 7.48 1.62
C VAL A 36 4.12 7.71 0.13
N ASN A 37 5.11 7.37 -0.69
CA ASN A 37 4.97 7.37 -2.14
C ASN A 37 4.66 5.96 -2.63
N ILE A 38 3.46 5.74 -3.17
CA ILE A 38 3.05 4.45 -3.72
C ILE A 38 3.62 4.35 -5.12
N HIS A 39 4.57 3.44 -5.31
CA HIS A 39 5.08 3.12 -6.63
C HIS A 39 4.03 2.32 -7.41
N GLY A 40 3.42 1.30 -6.78
CA GLY A 40 2.41 0.47 -7.41
C GLY A 40 2.34 -0.91 -6.78
N SER A 41 2.00 -1.93 -7.57
CA SER A 41 2.06 -3.32 -7.12
C SER A 41 2.86 -4.18 -8.09
N THR A 42 3.52 -5.21 -7.57
CA THR A 42 4.39 -6.14 -8.32
C THR A 42 3.96 -7.59 -8.09
N TRP A 43 4.19 -8.49 -9.04
CA TRP A 43 3.97 -9.93 -8.84
C TRP A 43 5.15 -10.64 -8.15
N GLY A 44 6.13 -9.90 -7.64
CA GLY A 44 7.34 -10.47 -7.03
C GLY A 44 8.47 -10.70 -8.03
N GLY A 45 8.76 -9.67 -8.83
CA GLY A 45 9.85 -9.65 -9.82
C GLY A 45 10.00 -8.25 -10.42
N SER A 46 10.56 -8.15 -11.63
CA SER A 46 10.83 -6.86 -12.29
C SER A 46 9.58 -6.13 -12.80
N MET A 47 8.40 -6.78 -12.77
CA MET A 47 7.17 -6.21 -13.32
C MET A 47 6.40 -5.45 -12.24
N LEU A 48 6.61 -4.13 -12.21
CA LEU A 48 5.86 -3.19 -11.39
C LEU A 48 4.73 -2.57 -12.22
N LYS A 49 3.50 -2.66 -11.72
CA LYS A 49 2.37 -1.95 -12.29
C LYS A 49 2.16 -0.67 -11.52
N GLU A 50 2.67 0.41 -12.09
CA GLU A 50 2.60 1.74 -11.50
C GLU A 50 1.14 2.18 -11.30
N HIS A 51 0.87 2.89 -10.20
CA HIS A 51 -0.45 3.43 -9.85
C HIS A 51 -1.58 2.40 -9.71
N PHE A 52 -1.25 1.11 -9.68
CA PHE A 52 -2.23 0.04 -9.62
C PHE A 52 -2.02 -0.79 -8.36
N ILE A 53 -3.11 -1.05 -7.64
CA ILE A 53 -3.14 -1.96 -6.48
C ILE A 53 -4.13 -3.07 -6.81
N GLY A 54 -3.60 -4.25 -7.12
CA GLY A 54 -4.37 -5.42 -7.52
C GLY A 54 -4.25 -6.58 -6.54
N ARG A 55 -5.32 -7.38 -6.45
CA ARG A 55 -5.28 -8.68 -5.76
C ARG A 55 -4.28 -9.61 -6.46
N GLY A 56 -3.59 -10.46 -5.69
CA GLY A 56 -2.56 -11.36 -6.20
C GLY A 56 -1.19 -10.70 -6.45
N MET A 57 -1.03 -9.43 -6.07
CA MET A 57 0.20 -8.66 -6.23
C MET A 57 0.71 -8.19 -4.85
N HIS A 58 1.95 -7.77 -4.76
CA HIS A 58 2.58 -7.16 -3.60
C HIS A 58 2.54 -5.64 -3.75
N LEU A 59 2.09 -4.92 -2.73
CA LEU A 59 2.12 -3.45 -2.74
C LEU A 59 3.55 -2.99 -2.47
N GLU A 60 4.09 -2.11 -3.31
CA GLU A 60 5.38 -1.46 -3.11
C GLU A 60 5.19 0.03 -2.88
N PHE A 61 5.74 0.52 -1.77
CA PHE A 61 5.73 1.93 -1.43
C PHE A 61 7.03 2.37 -0.76
N ARG A 62 7.42 3.62 -1.01
CA ARG A 62 8.58 4.24 -0.38
C ARG A 62 8.17 4.94 0.91
N HIS A 63 8.69 4.45 2.03
CA HIS A 63 8.56 5.10 3.32
C HIS A 63 9.57 6.26 3.44
N PRO A 64 9.24 7.39 4.10
CA PRO A 64 10.16 8.52 4.24
C PRO A 64 11.44 8.19 5.04
N THR A 65 11.33 7.22 5.97
CA THR A 65 12.42 6.85 6.90
C THR A 65 13.08 5.51 6.58
N TYR A 66 12.38 4.61 5.87
CA TYR A 66 12.85 3.24 5.64
C TYR A 66 13.08 2.99 4.14
N GLU A 67 13.78 1.91 3.81
CA GLU A 67 13.87 1.42 2.44
C GLU A 67 12.48 1.11 1.86
N PRO A 68 12.34 1.05 0.52
CA PRO A 68 11.07 0.69 -0.11
C PRO A 68 10.49 -0.59 0.50
N ILE A 69 9.25 -0.49 0.99
CA ILE A 69 8.57 -1.58 1.66
C ILE A 69 7.71 -2.30 0.64
N VAL A 70 7.97 -3.59 0.49
CA VAL A 70 7.14 -4.50 -0.30
C VAL A 70 6.28 -5.32 0.66
N THR A 71 4.96 -5.24 0.52
CA THR A 71 4.04 -6.01 1.37
C THR A 71 3.99 -7.47 0.96
N SER A 72 3.33 -8.30 1.77
CA SER A 72 2.88 -9.62 1.31
C SER A 72 1.81 -9.49 0.21
N VAL A 73 1.43 -10.62 -0.40
CA VAL A 73 0.39 -10.67 -1.43
C VAL A 73 -0.90 -10.04 -0.92
N ILE A 74 -1.45 -9.13 -1.72
CA ILE A 74 -2.75 -8.50 -1.53
C ILE A 74 -3.82 -9.56 -1.82
N GLU A 75 -4.61 -9.87 -0.81
CA GLU A 75 -5.75 -10.79 -0.93
C GLU A 75 -7.01 -10.03 -1.33
N ASP A 76 -7.20 -8.83 -0.77
CA ASP A 76 -8.40 -8.04 -1.01
C ASP A 76 -8.11 -6.54 -1.06
N VAL A 77 -8.91 -5.84 -1.85
CA VAL A 77 -8.87 -4.40 -2.02
C VAL A 77 -10.31 -3.91 -2.02
N THR A 78 -10.68 -3.15 -0.99
CA THR A 78 -12.02 -2.61 -0.82
C THR A 78 -11.96 -1.09 -0.78
N GLU A 79 -12.71 -0.43 -1.66
CA GLU A 79 -12.91 1.01 -1.59
C GLU A 79 -13.99 1.33 -0.54
N LYS A 80 -13.59 1.99 0.55
CA LYS A 80 -14.53 2.66 1.45
C LYS A 80 -14.78 4.08 0.98
N ARG A 81 -16.00 4.33 0.50
CA ARG A 81 -16.51 5.70 0.35
C ARG A 81 -16.75 6.26 1.75
N ALA A 82 -16.22 7.46 2.02
CA ALA A 82 -16.66 8.21 3.17
C ALA A 82 -18.13 8.59 2.92
N ALA A 83 -19.01 8.19 3.84
CA ALA A 83 -20.42 8.57 3.83
C ALA A 83 -20.59 10.04 4.22
#